data_AF-F1ZRR5-F1
#
_entry.id   AF-F1ZRR5-F1
#
_cell.length_a   1.000
_cell.length_b   1.000
_cell.length_c   1.000
_cell.angle_alpha   90.00
_cell.angle_beta   90.00
_cell.angle_gamma   90.00
#
_symmetry.space_group_name_H-M   'P 1'
#
loop_
_entity.id
_entity.type
_entity.pdbx_description
1 polymer ?
#
loop_
_entity_poly.entity_id
_entity_poly.type
_entity_poly.pdbx_seq_one_letter_code
_entity_poly.pdbx_strand_id
1 'polypeptide(L)'
;MNTGFFNSYEGAEIFFYEWNYKPGQKTLIVIHRGHEYGERLQEFATHPLFASYNIFAFDMRGHGHTKASVSPAFMDSVRDLDTFTKFLQREYAVREEDIFVVANSIGGVIVSAWVHDFAPHIAGMALLAPAFEINLLVPLAKQAIELALKVNPKLIVKSYVKSKMLTHDPKQQQAYDTDRFITRSINGKLLIDLANAGKRLVEDAAAITIPTLLLSAEEDFVVINKEQKQFYVNLSSEVKEFITLKGFHHGILFEKDREEVYKILQQFITKAFETPALPPSLTPDKFTQKEFETMQYELIPRGEKWYYHFQKWALGKLGHLSSGMEVGLEYGFDSGVSMDYVYKNIPQGKWGIGKWMDKNYLNAVGWRGVRIRKTHLLQQVEKAIQVLQVQGRKVKILDIAGGVGNYLFDVKERHPEVEIVVNEFLPSNIEKGEKIIREKGYTNIRFTNYNCFNKDNYRRMEFSPNITIISGIFELFGNNTLANEAVKGVVSISDNGFLIYTGQPWHPQLKTIAFVLKSHQDKDWVMRRRSQRELDSIFALNGVQKESMLIDDFGIFTVSLGKIIK
;
A
#
# COMPACT_ATOMS: atom_id res chain seq x y z
N MET A 1 33.29 2.84 3.52
CA MET A 1 32.02 2.09 3.43
C MET A 1 31.86 1.39 4.76
N ASN A 2 30.78 1.67 5.47
CA ASN A 2 30.36 0.91 6.64
C ASN A 2 29.24 -0.04 6.23
N THR A 3 29.03 -1.09 7.01
CA THR A 3 27.99 -2.09 6.77
C THR A 3 27.33 -2.50 8.07
N GLY A 4 26.07 -2.91 8.01
CA GLY A 4 25.33 -3.40 9.17
C GLY A 4 24.12 -4.23 8.79
N PHE A 5 23.29 -4.53 9.78
CA PHE A 5 22.01 -5.18 9.58
C PHE A 5 20.89 -4.33 10.20
N PHE A 6 19.73 -4.32 9.54
CA PHE A 6 18.49 -3.87 10.14
C PHE A 6 17.47 -5.01 10.11
N ASN A 7 16.50 -4.94 11.01
CA ASN A 7 15.40 -5.90 11.05
C ASN A 7 14.32 -5.49 10.05
N SER A 8 13.91 -6.44 9.21
CA SER A 8 12.81 -6.32 8.28
C SER A 8 11.47 -6.12 8.99
N TYR A 9 10.38 -5.90 8.24
CA TYR A 9 9.04 -5.77 8.85
C TYR A 9 8.58 -7.04 9.59
N GLU A 10 9.20 -8.19 9.32
CA GLU A 10 8.97 -9.49 9.99
C GLU A 10 10.05 -9.84 11.01
N GLY A 11 11.04 -8.96 11.21
CA GLY A 11 12.16 -9.20 12.11
C GLY A 11 13.31 -10.03 11.52
N ALA A 12 13.36 -10.22 10.20
CA ALA A 12 14.49 -10.89 9.54
C ALA A 12 15.66 -9.93 9.31
N GLU A 13 16.90 -10.40 9.41
CA GLU A 13 18.09 -9.55 9.21
C GLU A 13 18.30 -9.24 7.71
N ILE A 14 18.31 -7.94 7.37
CA ILE A 14 18.60 -7.39 6.06
C ILE A 14 19.93 -6.62 6.12
N PHE A 15 20.84 -6.90 5.19
CA PHE A 15 22.16 -6.27 5.15
C PHE A 15 22.10 -4.90 4.47
N PHE A 16 22.75 -3.90 5.07
CA PHE A 16 22.83 -2.56 4.50
C PHE A 16 24.26 -2.02 4.45
N TYR A 17 24.43 -1.01 3.60
CA TYR A 17 25.67 -0.30 3.34
C TYR A 17 25.48 1.18 3.62
N GLU A 18 26.56 1.82 4.06
CA GLU A 18 26.61 3.24 4.38
C GLU A 18 27.89 3.87 3.80
N TRP A 19 27.71 5.01 3.16
CA TRP A 19 28.80 5.87 2.69
C TRP A 19 28.57 7.31 3.13
N ASN A 20 29.67 7.98 3.47
CA ASN A 20 29.75 9.43 3.70
C ASN A 20 28.80 9.97 4.79
N TYR A 21 28.37 9.14 5.76
CA TYR A 21 27.41 9.57 6.78
C TYR A 21 27.95 10.72 7.62
N LYS A 22 27.17 11.81 7.68
CA LYS A 22 27.31 12.95 8.57
C LYS A 22 25.92 13.34 9.10
N PRO A 23 25.76 13.54 10.42
CA PRO A 23 24.50 14.00 10.99
C PRO A 23 23.99 15.29 10.33
N GLY A 24 22.68 15.36 10.08
CA GLY A 24 22.01 16.53 9.49
C GLY A 24 22.22 16.72 7.97
N GLN A 25 23.01 15.86 7.32
CA GLN A 25 23.22 15.91 5.88
C GLN A 25 22.05 15.23 5.13
N LYS A 26 21.70 15.74 3.95
CA LYS A 26 20.72 15.13 3.05
C LYS A 26 21.15 13.71 2.67
N THR A 27 20.16 12.83 2.47
CA THR A 27 20.38 11.39 2.35
C THR A 27 19.86 10.86 1.01
N LEU A 28 20.68 10.05 0.34
CA LEU A 28 20.30 9.25 -0.81
C LEU A 28 20.12 7.79 -0.38
N ILE A 29 18.98 7.20 -0.72
CA ILE A 29 18.80 5.74 -0.65
C ILE A 29 18.92 5.20 -2.07
N VAL A 30 19.84 4.27 -2.32
CA VAL A 30 20.08 3.71 -3.65
C VAL A 30 19.66 2.24 -3.66
N ILE A 31 18.66 1.92 -4.48
CA ILE A 31 18.10 0.56 -4.60
C ILE A 31 18.64 -0.12 -5.85
N HIS A 32 19.27 -1.27 -5.65
CA HIS A 32 19.90 -2.06 -6.71
C HIS A 32 18.87 -2.74 -7.64
N ARG A 33 19.35 -3.27 -8.77
CA ARG A 33 18.53 -4.02 -9.74
C ARG A 33 18.20 -5.42 -9.25
N GLY A 34 17.27 -6.09 -9.92
CA GLY A 34 17.10 -7.53 -9.76
C GLY A 34 18.40 -8.28 -10.04
N HIS A 35 18.60 -9.42 -9.36
CA HIS A 35 19.81 -10.27 -9.41
C HIS A 35 21.07 -9.66 -8.78
N GLU A 36 21.10 -8.36 -8.48
CA GLU A 36 22.26 -7.66 -7.95
C GLU A 36 22.17 -7.45 -6.45
N TYR A 37 23.09 -6.67 -5.90
CA TYR A 37 23.22 -6.34 -4.48
C TYR A 37 23.94 -4.99 -4.34
N GLY A 38 23.95 -4.43 -3.13
CA GLY A 38 24.33 -3.05 -2.84
C GLY A 38 25.79 -2.71 -3.09
N GLU A 39 26.74 -3.64 -2.92
CA GLU A 39 28.18 -3.34 -3.12
C GLU A 39 28.50 -2.92 -4.55
N ARG A 40 27.73 -3.38 -5.55
CA ARG A 40 27.89 -2.93 -6.93
C ARG A 40 27.68 -1.43 -7.09
N LEU A 41 26.97 -0.78 -6.18
CA LEU A 41 26.72 0.67 -6.20
C LEU A 41 27.91 1.49 -5.69
N GLN A 42 29.04 0.86 -5.31
CA GLN A 42 30.24 1.51 -4.80
C GLN A 42 30.76 2.64 -5.69
N GLU A 43 30.78 2.45 -7.02
CA GLU A 43 31.25 3.47 -7.97
C GLU A 43 30.36 4.72 -7.93
N PHE A 44 29.03 4.54 -7.90
CA PHE A 44 28.07 5.63 -7.72
C PHE A 44 28.24 6.30 -6.34
N ALA A 45 28.27 5.51 -5.27
CA ALA A 45 28.28 6.01 -3.89
C ALA A 45 29.56 6.77 -3.50
N THR A 46 30.66 6.55 -4.22
CA THR A 46 31.92 7.26 -4.01
C THR A 46 32.22 8.32 -5.07
N HIS A 47 31.30 8.54 -6.01
CA HIS A 47 31.48 9.55 -7.04
C HIS A 47 31.47 10.97 -6.44
N PRO A 48 32.39 11.87 -6.84
CA PRO A 48 32.50 13.22 -6.27
C PRO A 48 31.22 14.06 -6.32
N LEU A 49 30.36 13.86 -7.34
CA LEU A 49 29.07 14.56 -7.48
C LEU A 49 28.10 14.30 -6.32
N PHE A 50 28.28 13.19 -5.58
CA PHE A 50 27.39 12.80 -4.48
C PHE A 50 28.07 12.83 -3.11
N ALA A 51 29.30 13.33 -3.02
CA ALA A 51 30.09 13.35 -1.78
C ALA A 51 29.47 14.21 -0.65
N SER A 52 28.55 15.11 -0.99
CA SER A 52 27.80 15.94 -0.06
C SER A 52 26.51 15.29 0.48
N TYR A 53 26.25 14.03 0.14
CA TYR A 53 25.09 13.28 0.62
C TYR A 53 25.51 12.09 1.49
N ASN A 54 24.70 11.80 2.51
CA ASN A 54 24.73 10.48 3.13
C ASN A 54 24.18 9.50 2.11
N ILE A 55 24.81 8.35 1.91
CA ILE A 55 24.32 7.36 0.94
C ILE A 55 24.12 6.04 1.67
N PHE A 56 22.93 5.48 1.50
CA PHE A 56 22.57 4.18 2.03
C PHE A 56 22.05 3.28 0.91
N ALA A 57 22.34 2.00 1.01
CA ALA A 57 21.75 0.95 0.18
C ALA A 57 21.51 -0.27 1.06
N PHE A 58 20.66 -1.20 0.61
CA PHE A 58 20.52 -2.49 1.26
C PHE A 58 20.34 -3.61 0.24
N ASP A 59 20.74 -4.80 0.64
CA ASP A 59 20.53 -6.01 -0.15
C ASP A 59 19.09 -6.49 0.03
N MET A 60 18.30 -6.46 -1.04
CA MET A 60 16.93 -6.98 -1.01
C MET A 60 16.90 -8.45 -0.56
N ARG A 61 15.75 -8.93 -0.05
CA ARG A 61 15.58 -10.33 0.36
C ARG A 61 16.07 -11.31 -0.70
N GLY A 62 16.86 -12.29 -0.28
CA GLY A 62 17.47 -13.29 -1.16
C GLY A 62 18.56 -12.78 -2.10
N HIS A 63 19.12 -11.60 -1.86
CA HIS A 63 20.24 -11.03 -2.61
C HIS A 63 21.43 -10.74 -1.70
N GLY A 64 22.64 -10.72 -2.28
CA GLY A 64 23.86 -10.29 -1.60
C GLY A 64 24.11 -10.99 -0.27
N HIS A 65 24.32 -10.18 0.77
CA HIS A 65 24.63 -10.60 2.13
C HIS A 65 23.39 -10.70 3.04
N THR A 66 22.20 -10.39 2.52
CA THR A 66 20.95 -10.52 3.29
C THR A 66 20.63 -11.98 3.59
N LYS A 67 20.38 -12.28 4.86
CA LYS A 67 20.05 -13.64 5.33
C LYS A 67 18.60 -14.02 5.08
N ALA A 68 17.71 -13.04 5.00
CA ALA A 68 16.30 -13.26 4.71
C ALA A 68 16.12 -13.94 3.34
N SER A 69 15.36 -15.03 3.31
CA SER A 69 15.05 -15.75 2.07
C SER A 69 14.23 -14.91 1.10
N VAL A 70 14.31 -15.21 -0.20
CA VAL A 70 13.44 -14.63 -1.23
C VAL A 70 11.97 -14.78 -0.80
N SER A 71 11.23 -13.68 -0.77
CA SER A 71 9.78 -13.72 -0.56
C SER A 71 9.05 -13.98 -1.89
N PRO A 72 7.99 -14.81 -1.90
CA PRO A 72 7.09 -14.91 -3.04
C PRO A 72 6.17 -13.69 -3.20
N ALA A 73 6.04 -12.82 -2.18
CA ALA A 73 5.18 -11.65 -2.21
C ALA A 73 6.01 -10.39 -2.52
N PHE A 74 5.62 -9.65 -3.57
CA PHE A 74 6.30 -8.42 -3.97
C PHE A 74 6.26 -7.33 -2.87
N MET A 75 5.14 -7.22 -2.17
CA MET A 75 4.93 -6.19 -1.14
C MET A 75 5.88 -6.32 0.05
N ASP A 76 6.52 -7.46 0.26
CA ASP A 76 7.48 -7.65 1.33
C ASP A 76 8.72 -6.77 1.13
N SER A 77 9.19 -6.64 -0.11
CA SER A 77 10.29 -5.72 -0.45
C SER A 77 9.90 -4.25 -0.26
N VAL A 78 8.62 -3.92 -0.47
CA VAL A 78 8.08 -2.56 -0.25
C VAL A 78 8.03 -2.24 1.25
N ARG A 79 7.58 -3.21 2.07
CA ARG A 79 7.56 -3.10 3.54
C ARG A 79 8.96 -3.05 4.13
N ASP A 80 9.93 -3.76 3.54
CA ASP A 80 11.33 -3.68 3.95
C ASP A 80 11.91 -2.30 3.69
N LEU A 81 11.61 -1.67 2.55
CA LEU A 81 12.02 -0.29 2.26
C LEU A 81 11.43 0.70 3.28
N ASP A 82 10.13 0.59 3.59
CA ASP A 82 9.47 1.40 4.62
C ASP A 82 10.09 1.17 6.03
N THR A 83 10.50 -0.06 6.32
CA THR A 83 11.17 -0.39 7.57
C THR A 83 12.59 0.19 7.60
N PHE A 84 13.28 0.18 6.46
CA PHE A 84 14.62 0.74 6.32
C PHE A 84 14.63 2.26 6.54
N THR A 85 13.67 3.00 5.97
CA THR A 85 13.59 4.45 6.21
C THR A 85 13.32 4.77 7.68
N LYS A 86 12.44 4.00 8.34
CA LYS A 86 12.19 4.11 9.79
C LYS A 86 13.40 3.73 10.63
N PHE A 87 14.21 2.79 10.18
CA PHE A 87 15.50 2.47 10.81
C PHE A 87 16.46 3.66 10.71
N LEU A 88 16.60 4.27 9.54
CA LEU A 88 17.43 5.47 9.37
C LEU A 88 16.95 6.67 10.20
N GLN A 89 15.64 6.86 10.33
CA GLN A 89 15.06 7.88 11.21
C GLN A 89 15.47 7.68 12.68
N ARG A 90 15.45 6.43 13.17
CA ARG A 90 15.70 6.11 14.58
C ARG A 90 17.19 6.06 14.92
N GLU A 91 17.98 5.36 14.11
CA GLU A 91 19.39 5.08 14.42
C GLU A 91 20.33 6.18 13.88
N TYR A 92 19.94 6.87 12.82
CA TYR A 92 20.77 7.87 12.14
C TYR A 92 20.20 9.29 12.21
N ALA A 93 19.06 9.48 12.88
CA ALA A 93 18.35 10.76 12.97
C ALA A 93 18.09 11.42 11.60
N VAL A 94 17.92 10.61 10.55
CA VAL A 94 17.60 11.09 9.20
C VAL A 94 16.14 11.53 9.16
N ARG A 95 15.86 12.77 8.79
CA ARG A 95 14.48 13.24 8.62
C ARG A 95 13.90 12.73 7.30
N GLU A 96 12.60 12.45 7.25
CA GLU A 96 11.97 11.87 6.05
C GLU A 96 12.11 12.79 4.83
N GLU A 97 11.93 14.09 5.04
CA GLU A 97 12.06 15.14 4.01
C GLU A 97 13.51 15.36 3.53
N ASP A 98 14.49 14.78 4.21
CA ASP A 98 15.90 14.80 3.82
C ASP A 98 16.29 13.59 2.96
N ILE A 99 15.35 12.71 2.61
CA ILE A 99 15.59 11.51 1.80
C ILE A 99 15.25 11.76 0.33
N PHE A 100 16.14 11.34 -0.56
CA PHE A 100 15.86 11.17 -1.99
C PHE A 100 16.22 9.73 -2.39
N VAL A 101 15.41 9.08 -3.23
CA VAL A 101 15.63 7.66 -3.59
C VAL A 101 16.04 7.51 -5.05
N VAL A 102 17.14 6.80 -5.31
CA VAL A 102 17.62 6.43 -6.65
C VAL A 102 17.39 4.93 -6.84
N ALA A 103 16.54 4.55 -7.78
CA ALA A 103 16.02 3.19 -7.85
C ALA A 103 16.17 2.58 -9.24
N ASN A 104 16.78 1.39 -9.32
CA ASN A 104 17.13 0.76 -10.58
C ASN A 104 16.21 -0.42 -10.89
N SER A 105 15.65 -0.48 -12.10
CA SER A 105 14.90 -1.63 -12.60
C SER A 105 13.76 -2.06 -11.66
N ILE A 106 13.81 -3.27 -11.10
CA ILE A 106 12.85 -3.78 -10.10
C ILE A 106 12.80 -2.86 -8.86
N GLY A 107 13.93 -2.29 -8.44
CA GLY A 107 13.99 -1.29 -7.39
C GLY A 107 13.09 -0.08 -7.68
N GLY A 108 12.97 0.31 -8.96
CA GLY A 108 12.08 1.37 -9.37
C GLY A 108 10.59 1.05 -9.17
N VAL A 109 10.20 -0.22 -9.35
CA VAL A 109 8.82 -0.67 -9.06
C VAL A 109 8.57 -0.69 -7.56
N ILE A 110 9.55 -1.13 -6.76
CA ILE A 110 9.46 -1.14 -5.28
C ILE A 110 9.29 0.27 -4.74
N VAL A 111 10.12 1.21 -5.19
CA VAL A 111 10.05 2.61 -4.75
C VAL A 111 8.77 3.28 -5.22
N SER A 112 8.34 3.02 -6.46
CA SER A 112 7.04 3.52 -6.96
C SER A 112 5.87 2.98 -6.13
N ALA A 113 5.89 1.70 -5.75
CA ALA A 113 4.90 1.09 -4.87
C ALA A 113 4.93 1.73 -3.48
N TRP A 114 6.11 1.89 -2.89
CA TRP A 114 6.26 2.52 -1.57
C TRP A 114 5.71 3.95 -1.56
N VAL A 115 6.06 4.75 -2.58
CA VAL A 115 5.59 6.13 -2.70
C VAL A 115 4.07 6.19 -2.93
N HIS A 116 3.53 5.30 -3.76
CA HIS A 116 2.10 5.20 -4.02
C HIS A 116 1.30 4.76 -2.78
N ASP A 117 1.77 3.70 -2.11
CA ASP A 117 1.03 2.96 -1.09
C ASP A 117 1.19 3.57 0.31
N PHE A 118 2.40 4.02 0.66
CA PHE A 118 2.72 4.57 1.98
C PHE A 118 2.70 6.10 2.02
N ALA A 119 2.79 6.76 0.86
CA ALA A 119 2.87 8.21 0.73
C ALA A 119 3.90 8.85 1.71
N PRO A 120 5.17 8.40 1.70
CA PRO A 120 6.21 8.97 2.55
C PRO A 120 6.54 10.41 2.12
N HIS A 121 6.94 11.24 3.08
CA HIS A 121 7.24 12.66 2.87
C HIS A 121 8.71 12.86 2.46
N ILE A 122 9.13 12.21 1.37
CA ILE A 122 10.50 12.32 0.84
C ILE A 122 10.66 13.47 -0.15
N ALA A 123 11.90 13.92 -0.36
CA ALA A 123 12.22 15.00 -1.30
C ALA A 123 11.98 14.62 -2.77
N GLY A 124 12.10 13.34 -3.12
CA GLY A 124 11.83 12.86 -4.47
C GLY A 124 12.40 11.49 -4.76
N MET A 125 12.21 11.05 -6.01
CA MET A 125 12.79 9.81 -6.52
C MET A 125 13.33 9.94 -7.94
N ALA A 126 14.36 9.16 -8.26
CA ALA A 126 14.83 8.92 -9.61
C ALA A 126 14.65 7.43 -9.93
N LEU A 127 13.94 7.13 -11.03
CA LEU A 127 13.66 5.78 -11.50
C LEU A 127 14.47 5.51 -12.76
N LEU A 128 15.37 4.52 -12.71
CA LEU A 128 16.30 4.18 -13.78
C LEU A 128 15.88 2.85 -14.41
N ALA A 129 15.39 2.92 -15.65
CA ALA A 129 14.79 1.82 -16.39
C ALA A 129 13.80 0.99 -15.56
N PRO A 130 12.81 1.61 -14.88
CA PRO A 130 11.93 0.91 -13.94
C PRO A 130 11.19 -0.24 -14.62
N ALA A 131 11.18 -1.41 -13.98
CA ALA A 131 10.67 -2.65 -14.55
C ALA A 131 9.14 -2.80 -14.44
N PHE A 132 8.39 -1.77 -14.84
CA PHE A 132 6.92 -1.81 -14.84
C PHE A 132 6.36 -2.92 -15.74
N GLU A 133 7.04 -3.21 -16.84
CA GLU A 133 6.79 -4.38 -17.68
C GLU A 133 8.11 -5.00 -18.11
N ILE A 134 8.32 -6.27 -17.72
CA ILE A 134 9.48 -7.07 -18.10
C ILE A 134 9.21 -7.74 -19.45
N ASN A 135 10.18 -7.67 -20.36
CA ASN A 135 10.12 -8.42 -21.61
C ASN A 135 10.32 -9.91 -21.31
N LEU A 136 9.31 -10.76 -21.52
CA LEU A 136 9.42 -12.20 -21.26
C LEU A 136 9.92 -13.02 -22.47
N LEU A 137 10.18 -12.38 -23.61
CA LEU A 137 10.52 -12.95 -24.93
C LEU A 137 9.50 -13.95 -25.53
N VAL A 138 8.96 -14.85 -24.70
CA VAL A 138 8.02 -15.90 -25.08
C VAL A 138 6.59 -15.37 -24.93
N PRO A 139 5.77 -15.39 -26.00
CA PRO A 139 4.36 -15.03 -25.92
C PRO A 139 3.63 -15.89 -24.89
N LEU A 140 2.71 -15.28 -24.14
CA LEU A 140 1.91 -15.93 -23.10
C LEU A 140 2.70 -16.53 -21.92
N ALA A 141 3.99 -16.20 -21.78
CA ALA A 141 4.82 -16.70 -20.67
C ALA A 141 4.21 -16.39 -19.29
N LYS A 142 3.65 -15.19 -19.12
CA LYS A 142 2.97 -14.79 -17.88
C LYS A 142 1.83 -15.77 -17.53
N GLN A 143 0.93 -16.04 -18.48
CA GLN A 143 -0.20 -16.95 -18.27
C GLN A 143 0.25 -18.39 -18.03
N ALA A 144 1.32 -18.83 -18.69
CA ALA A 144 1.90 -20.15 -18.48
C ALA A 144 2.47 -20.30 -17.06
N ILE A 145 3.17 -19.28 -16.56
CA ILE A 145 3.70 -19.23 -15.19
C ILE A 145 2.54 -19.21 -14.18
N GLU A 146 1.50 -18.41 -14.40
CA GLU A 146 0.30 -18.38 -13.54
C GLU A 146 -0.38 -19.76 -13.43
N LEU A 147 -0.48 -20.48 -14.55
CA LEU A 147 -1.03 -21.84 -14.56
C LEU A 147 -0.12 -22.82 -13.82
N ALA A 148 1.20 -22.77 -14.09
CA ALA A 148 2.18 -23.63 -13.45
C ALA A 148 2.24 -23.43 -11.92
N LEU A 149 2.05 -22.20 -11.44
CA LEU A 149 2.00 -21.89 -10.00
C LEU A 149 0.82 -22.53 -9.27
N LYS A 150 -0.27 -22.87 -9.97
CA LYS A 150 -1.40 -23.63 -9.37
C LYS A 150 -1.01 -25.06 -9.03
N VAL A 151 0.00 -25.61 -9.71
CA VAL A 151 0.52 -26.97 -9.50
C VAL A 151 1.77 -26.95 -8.61
N ASN A 152 2.72 -26.05 -8.88
CA ASN A 152 3.93 -25.87 -8.11
C ASN A 152 4.08 -24.42 -7.62
N PRO A 153 3.59 -24.09 -6.41
CA PRO A 153 3.71 -22.75 -5.83
C PRO A 153 5.16 -22.28 -5.60
N LYS A 154 6.15 -23.18 -5.63
CA LYS A 154 7.58 -22.89 -5.43
C LYS A 154 8.35 -22.83 -6.76
N LEU A 155 7.65 -22.66 -7.89
CA LEU A 155 8.27 -22.58 -9.20
C LEU A 155 9.38 -21.52 -9.23
N ILE A 156 10.54 -21.90 -9.77
CA ILE A 156 11.67 -21.00 -10.01
C ILE A 156 11.83 -20.82 -11.52
N VAL A 157 11.92 -19.56 -11.96
CA VAL A 157 12.15 -19.16 -13.35
C VAL A 157 13.57 -18.64 -13.48
N LYS A 158 14.35 -19.20 -14.40
CA LYS A 158 15.72 -18.73 -14.66
C LYS A 158 15.69 -17.53 -15.59
N SER A 159 16.24 -16.40 -15.16
CA SER A 159 16.33 -15.20 -15.97
C SER A 159 17.25 -15.39 -17.18
N TYR A 160 16.82 -14.92 -18.35
CA TYR A 160 17.60 -14.97 -19.59
C TYR A 160 18.66 -13.84 -19.67
N VAL A 161 18.54 -12.80 -18.85
CA VAL A 161 19.38 -11.59 -18.87
C VAL A 161 20.88 -11.91 -18.80
N LYS A 162 21.67 -11.26 -19.66
CA LYS A 162 23.14 -11.41 -19.75
C LYS A 162 23.82 -10.05 -19.55
N SER A 163 25.06 -10.04 -19.06
CA SER A 163 25.87 -8.83 -18.89
C SER A 163 25.87 -7.89 -20.11
N LYS A 164 26.01 -8.44 -21.32
CA LYS A 164 25.96 -7.68 -22.59
C LYS A 164 24.62 -6.98 -22.88
N MET A 165 23.54 -7.43 -22.27
CA MET A 165 22.22 -6.77 -22.34
C MET A 165 22.08 -5.66 -21.29
N LEU A 166 23.03 -5.56 -20.37
CA LEU A 166 22.99 -4.62 -19.26
C LEU A 166 23.89 -3.41 -19.49
N THR A 167 25.01 -3.54 -20.17
CA THR A 167 25.95 -2.41 -20.34
C THR A 167 26.87 -2.64 -21.53
N HIS A 168 27.35 -1.56 -22.15
CA HIS A 168 28.45 -1.61 -23.12
C HIS A 168 29.84 -1.68 -22.48
N ASP A 169 29.98 -1.39 -21.18
CA ASP A 169 31.27 -1.38 -20.49
C ASP A 169 31.77 -2.83 -20.23
N PRO A 170 32.86 -3.29 -20.88
CA PRO A 170 33.35 -4.65 -20.73
C PRO A 170 33.80 -4.98 -19.30
N LYS A 171 34.28 -4.00 -18.52
CA LYS A 171 34.69 -4.21 -17.14
C LYS A 171 33.48 -4.50 -16.27
N GLN A 172 32.40 -3.74 -16.46
CA GLN A 172 31.14 -3.94 -15.75
C GLN A 172 30.46 -5.26 -16.15
N GLN A 173 30.60 -5.67 -17.42
CA GLN A 173 30.15 -6.98 -17.88
C GLN A 173 30.90 -8.11 -17.18
N GLN A 174 32.24 -8.06 -17.16
CA GLN A 174 33.07 -9.06 -16.50
C GLN A 174 32.79 -9.13 -14.99
N ALA A 175 32.67 -7.97 -14.34
CA ALA A 175 32.30 -7.88 -12.93
C ALA A 175 30.93 -8.54 -12.68
N TYR A 176 29.95 -8.36 -13.55
CA TYR A 176 28.65 -9.05 -13.44
C TYR A 176 28.76 -10.57 -13.64
N ASP A 177 29.49 -11.02 -14.65
CA ASP A 177 29.52 -12.45 -15.00
C ASP A 177 30.32 -13.32 -14.02
N THR A 178 31.28 -12.73 -13.30
CA THR A 178 32.17 -13.44 -12.37
C THR A 178 31.73 -13.36 -10.90
N ASP A 179 30.72 -12.56 -10.59
CA ASP A 179 30.30 -12.29 -9.22
C ASP A 179 29.35 -13.37 -8.68
N ARG A 180 29.77 -14.01 -7.59
CA ARG A 180 29.05 -15.11 -6.95
C ARG A 180 27.73 -14.71 -6.29
N PHE A 181 27.53 -13.42 -6.00
CA PHE A 181 26.30 -12.90 -5.40
C PHE A 181 25.24 -12.56 -6.44
N ILE A 182 25.56 -12.66 -7.74
CA ILE A 182 24.57 -12.48 -8.80
C ILE A 182 23.62 -13.67 -8.88
N THR A 183 22.34 -13.45 -8.58
CA THR A 183 21.31 -14.49 -8.52
C THR A 183 20.33 -14.39 -9.68
N ARG A 184 20.40 -15.30 -10.65
CA ARG A 184 19.51 -15.29 -11.84
C ARG A 184 18.23 -16.11 -11.69
N SER A 185 18.01 -16.70 -10.52
CA SER A 185 16.85 -17.54 -10.24
C SER A 185 15.77 -16.70 -9.58
N ILE A 186 14.63 -16.56 -10.26
CA ILE A 186 13.52 -15.73 -9.81
C ILE A 186 12.39 -16.63 -9.32
N ASN A 187 11.80 -16.30 -8.16
CA ASN A 187 10.58 -16.96 -7.72
C ASN A 187 9.42 -16.62 -8.68
N GLY A 188 8.73 -17.63 -9.21
CA GLY A 188 7.66 -17.44 -10.20
C GLY A 188 6.50 -16.62 -9.67
N LYS A 189 6.12 -16.78 -8.39
CA LYS A 189 5.05 -15.99 -7.77
C LYS A 189 5.44 -14.52 -7.62
N LEU A 190 6.68 -14.26 -7.19
CA LEU A 190 7.24 -12.91 -7.12
C LEU A 190 7.23 -12.23 -8.49
N LEU A 191 7.60 -12.96 -9.56
CA LEU A 191 7.58 -12.44 -10.92
C LEU A 191 6.17 -12.03 -11.38
N ILE A 192 5.15 -12.83 -11.05
CA ILE A 192 3.75 -12.50 -11.36
C ILE A 192 3.27 -11.29 -10.52
N ASP A 193 3.59 -11.26 -9.23
CA ASP A 193 3.20 -10.14 -8.36
C ASP A 193 3.86 -8.84 -8.76
N LEU A 194 5.15 -8.88 -9.11
CA LEU A 194 5.88 -7.75 -9.67
C LEU A 194 5.22 -7.24 -10.95
N ALA A 195 4.86 -8.13 -11.88
CA ALA A 195 4.19 -7.75 -13.12
C ALA A 195 2.80 -7.13 -12.88
N ASN A 196 2.07 -7.63 -11.88
CA ASN A 196 0.77 -7.07 -11.49
C ASN A 196 0.93 -5.70 -10.81
N ALA A 197 1.93 -5.56 -9.93
CA ALA A 197 2.26 -4.29 -9.29
C ALA A 197 2.71 -3.25 -10.31
N GLY A 198 3.56 -3.62 -11.27
CA GLY A 198 4.01 -2.73 -12.34
C GLY A 198 2.84 -2.17 -13.16
N LYS A 199 1.92 -3.04 -13.61
CA LYS A 199 0.69 -2.61 -14.28
C LYS A 199 -0.15 -1.66 -13.42
N ARG A 200 -0.40 -2.04 -12.16
CA ARG A 200 -1.17 -1.22 -11.21
C ARG A 200 -0.59 0.18 -11.07
N LEU A 201 0.73 0.28 -10.88
CA LEU A 201 1.42 1.55 -10.64
C LEU A 201 1.45 2.45 -11.87
N VAL A 202 1.52 1.87 -13.07
CA VAL A 202 1.36 2.65 -14.32
C VAL A 202 -0.06 3.19 -14.44
N GLU A 203 -1.06 2.35 -14.21
CA GLU A 203 -2.48 2.74 -14.30
C GLU A 203 -2.86 3.80 -13.26
N ASP A 204 -2.27 3.75 -12.06
CA ASP A 204 -2.61 4.62 -10.92
C ASP A 204 -1.51 5.63 -10.54
N ALA A 205 -0.57 5.91 -11.46
CA ALA A 205 0.58 6.80 -11.19
C ALA A 205 0.17 8.22 -10.77
N ALA A 206 -1.07 8.63 -11.04
CA ALA A 206 -1.62 9.91 -10.62
C ALA A 206 -1.67 10.11 -9.10
N ALA A 207 -1.59 9.05 -8.30
CA ALA A 207 -1.43 9.12 -6.85
C ALA A 207 -0.06 9.65 -6.41
N ILE A 208 0.95 9.56 -7.28
CA ILE A 208 2.33 9.98 -6.99
C ILE A 208 2.50 11.45 -7.37
N THR A 209 2.91 12.25 -6.38
CA THR A 209 3.02 13.72 -6.51
C THR A 209 4.36 14.30 -6.11
N ILE A 210 5.25 13.48 -5.54
CA ILE A 210 6.61 13.91 -5.19
C ILE A 210 7.45 14.18 -6.45
N PRO A 211 8.51 15.00 -6.36
CA PRO A 211 9.44 15.18 -7.47
C PRO A 211 9.96 13.84 -8.02
N THR A 212 9.82 13.63 -9.33
CA THR A 212 10.12 12.33 -9.97
C THR A 212 10.91 12.50 -11.27
N LEU A 213 12.14 11.95 -11.31
CA LEU A 213 12.92 11.78 -12.53
C LEU A 213 12.76 10.35 -13.04
N LEU A 214 12.54 10.18 -14.35
CA LEU A 214 12.52 8.88 -14.99
C LEU A 214 13.53 8.84 -16.13
N LEU A 215 14.50 7.92 -16.04
CA LEU A 215 15.49 7.65 -17.06
C LEU A 215 15.17 6.33 -17.73
N SER A 216 15.05 6.33 -19.06
CA SER A 216 14.84 5.13 -19.87
C SER A 216 16.06 4.87 -20.75
N ALA A 217 16.42 3.60 -20.95
CA ALA A 217 17.46 3.20 -21.88
C ALA A 217 16.84 3.02 -23.28
N GLU A 218 17.41 3.61 -24.34
CA GLU A 218 16.85 3.47 -25.69
C GLU A 218 16.89 2.02 -26.19
N GLU A 219 18.01 1.33 -25.97
CA GLU A 219 18.27 -0.03 -26.42
C GLU A 219 18.10 -1.04 -25.26
N ASP A 220 16.95 -0.98 -24.58
CA ASP A 220 16.64 -1.85 -23.45
C ASP A 220 16.12 -3.23 -23.88
N PHE A 221 16.87 -4.29 -23.55
CA PHE A 221 16.50 -5.68 -23.85
C PHE A 221 15.72 -6.37 -22.72
N VAL A 222 15.53 -5.70 -21.58
CA VAL A 222 15.00 -6.31 -20.35
C VAL A 222 13.59 -5.83 -20.05
N VAL A 223 13.29 -4.55 -20.29
CA VAL A 223 11.99 -3.94 -19.96
C VAL A 223 11.37 -3.22 -21.14
N ILE A 224 10.05 -3.02 -21.09
CA ILE A 224 9.29 -2.34 -22.14
C ILE A 224 9.18 -0.84 -21.82
N ASN A 225 9.86 0.00 -22.62
CA ASN A 225 9.90 1.46 -22.42
C ASN A 225 8.53 2.15 -22.51
N LYS A 226 7.56 1.55 -23.21
CA LYS A 226 6.21 2.13 -23.35
C LYS A 226 5.56 2.39 -21.99
N GLU A 227 5.65 1.44 -21.07
CA GLU A 227 5.01 1.55 -19.75
C GLU A 227 5.71 2.59 -18.86
N GLN A 228 7.01 2.81 -19.05
CA GLN A 228 7.74 3.90 -18.39
C GLN A 228 7.25 5.28 -18.87
N LYS A 229 7.02 5.44 -20.18
CA LYS A 229 6.43 6.66 -20.75
C LYS A 229 5.00 6.87 -20.26
N GLN A 230 4.20 5.82 -20.23
CA GLN A 230 2.82 5.89 -19.75
C GLN A 230 2.76 6.28 -18.25
N PHE A 231 3.63 5.70 -17.43
CA PHE A 231 3.78 6.08 -16.02
C PHE A 231 4.07 7.57 -15.89
N TYR A 232 5.08 8.09 -16.61
CA TYR A 232 5.44 9.51 -16.59
C TYR A 232 4.27 10.43 -16.98
N VAL A 233 3.53 10.08 -18.04
CA VAL A 233 2.35 10.84 -18.48
C VAL A 233 1.29 10.88 -17.38
N ASN A 234 1.09 9.76 -16.68
CA ASN A 234 0.05 9.61 -15.66
C ASN A 234 0.41 10.27 -14.31
N LEU A 235 1.69 10.54 -14.02
CA LEU A 235 2.12 11.19 -12.77
C LEU A 235 1.43 12.55 -12.55
N SER A 236 0.98 12.80 -11.32
CA SER A 236 0.47 14.11 -10.88
C SER A 236 1.53 15.02 -10.25
N SER A 237 2.80 14.59 -10.25
CA SER A 237 3.93 15.41 -9.80
C SER A 237 4.10 16.67 -10.67
N GLU A 238 4.21 17.82 -10.02
CA GLU A 238 4.49 19.10 -10.69
C GLU A 238 5.96 19.22 -11.10
N VAL A 239 6.86 18.53 -10.40
CA VAL A 239 8.29 18.48 -10.69
C VAL A 239 8.64 17.09 -11.22
N LYS A 240 8.47 16.89 -12.52
CA LYS A 240 8.81 15.63 -13.17
C LYS A 240 9.58 15.81 -14.47
N GLU A 241 10.50 14.88 -14.72
CA GLU A 241 11.33 14.86 -15.92
C GLU A 241 11.42 13.43 -16.46
N PHE A 242 11.38 13.27 -17.79
CA PHE A 242 11.56 12.00 -18.47
C PHE A 242 12.63 12.14 -19.55
N ILE A 243 13.67 11.31 -19.48
CA ILE A 243 14.78 11.33 -20.42
C ILE A 243 15.00 9.92 -20.97
N THR A 244 15.06 9.81 -22.30
CA THR A 244 15.52 8.59 -22.97
C THR A 244 16.99 8.73 -23.33
N LEU A 245 17.82 7.87 -22.76
CA LEU A 245 19.26 7.84 -22.92
C LEU A 245 19.60 7.08 -24.20
N LYS A 246 20.11 7.81 -25.19
CA LYS A 246 20.37 7.30 -26.54
C LYS A 246 21.49 6.25 -26.52
N GLY A 247 21.25 5.09 -27.13
CA GLY A 247 22.23 3.99 -27.21
C GLY A 247 22.56 3.31 -25.87
N PHE A 248 21.91 3.67 -24.76
CA PHE A 248 22.12 2.99 -23.47
C PHE A 248 21.44 1.63 -23.45
N HIS A 249 22.05 0.65 -22.77
CA HIS A 249 21.39 -0.57 -22.31
C HIS A 249 20.77 -0.42 -20.90
N HIS A 250 20.14 -1.48 -20.40
CA HIS A 250 19.35 -1.51 -19.18
C HIS A 250 20.08 -1.04 -17.90
N GLY A 251 21.39 -1.25 -17.82
CA GLY A 251 22.23 -0.91 -16.67
C GLY A 251 22.74 0.50 -16.69
N ILE A 252 21.82 1.46 -16.64
CA ILE A 252 22.08 2.89 -16.80
C ILE A 252 23.22 3.41 -15.90
N LEU A 253 23.28 3.02 -14.61
CA LEU A 253 24.37 3.45 -13.70
C LEU A 253 25.75 2.85 -14.01
N PHE A 254 25.78 1.80 -14.83
CA PHE A 254 26.95 0.99 -15.16
C PHE A 254 27.33 1.09 -16.64
N GLU A 255 26.67 1.96 -17.39
CA GLU A 255 26.95 2.18 -18.82
C GLU A 255 28.29 2.88 -19.04
N LYS A 256 28.85 2.74 -20.24
CA LYS A 256 30.14 3.35 -20.58
C LYS A 256 30.12 4.88 -20.39
N ASP A 257 29.00 5.51 -20.75
CA ASP A 257 28.80 6.96 -20.68
C ASP A 257 28.02 7.40 -19.41
N ARG A 258 28.08 6.60 -18.32
CA ARG A 258 27.38 6.84 -17.04
C ARG A 258 27.65 8.19 -16.37
N GLU A 259 28.74 8.87 -16.71
CA GLU A 259 29.01 10.24 -16.24
C GLU A 259 27.90 11.24 -16.63
N GLU A 260 27.27 11.05 -17.79
CA GLU A 260 26.12 11.86 -18.20
C GLU A 260 24.93 11.64 -17.25
N VAL A 261 24.67 10.37 -16.91
CA VAL A 261 23.63 9.98 -15.96
C VAL A 261 23.87 10.60 -14.60
N TYR A 262 25.11 10.56 -14.09
CA TYR A 262 25.42 11.11 -12.77
C TYR A 262 25.18 12.62 -12.70
N LYS A 263 25.46 13.35 -13.77
CA LYS A 263 25.17 14.79 -13.87
C LYS A 263 23.66 15.08 -13.88
N ILE A 264 22.90 14.32 -14.68
CA ILE A 264 21.43 14.43 -14.72
C ILE A 264 20.83 14.16 -13.33
N LEU A 265 21.27 13.10 -12.67
CA LEU A 265 20.83 12.76 -11.32
C LEU A 265 21.15 13.88 -10.33
N GLN A 266 22.39 14.36 -10.30
CA GLN A 266 22.81 15.41 -9.35
C GLN A 266 21.98 16.69 -9.53
N GLN A 267 21.71 17.10 -10.78
CA GLN A 267 20.91 18.28 -11.08
C GLN A 267 19.48 18.12 -10.56
N PHE A 268 18.85 16.98 -10.86
CA PHE A 268 17.48 16.72 -10.42
C PHE A 268 17.36 16.55 -8.91
N ILE A 269 18.32 15.86 -8.27
CA ILE A 269 18.36 15.69 -6.80
C ILE A 269 18.41 17.06 -6.12
N THR A 270 19.26 17.96 -6.61
CA THR A 270 19.38 19.32 -6.07
C THR A 270 18.04 20.06 -6.18
N LYS A 271 17.44 20.06 -7.39
CA LYS A 271 16.13 20.66 -7.65
C LYS A 271 15.02 20.08 -6.76
N ALA A 272 15.03 18.78 -6.53
CA ALA A 272 14.05 18.10 -5.69
C ALA A 272 14.15 18.53 -4.22
N PHE A 273 15.37 18.64 -3.67
CA PHE A 273 15.57 19.15 -2.31
C PHE A 273 15.25 20.64 -2.14
N GLU A 274 15.31 21.42 -3.21
CA GLU A 274 14.89 22.83 -3.22
C GLU A 274 13.36 23.00 -3.39
N THR A 275 12.66 21.94 -3.82
CA THR A 275 11.21 21.97 -4.02
C THR A 275 10.49 21.87 -2.68
N PRO A 276 9.64 22.83 -2.30
CA PRO A 276 8.87 22.76 -1.07
C PRO A 276 7.93 21.54 -1.05
N ALA A 277 7.83 20.86 0.09
CA ALA A 277 6.86 19.80 0.28
C ALA A 277 5.43 20.34 0.16
N LEU A 278 4.54 19.54 -0.43
CA LEU A 278 3.12 19.88 -0.50
C LEU A 278 2.52 19.89 0.91
N PRO A 279 1.91 21.00 1.36
CA PRO A 279 1.28 21.03 2.67
C PRO A 279 0.02 20.13 2.68
N PRO A 280 -0.34 19.56 3.83
CA PRO A 280 -1.62 18.87 3.99
C PRO A 280 -2.80 19.73 3.52
N SER A 281 -3.72 19.12 2.77
CA SER A 281 -4.90 19.78 2.22
C SER A 281 -6.16 18.90 2.30
N LEU A 282 -7.32 19.54 2.36
CA LEU A 282 -8.62 18.86 2.19
C LEU A 282 -9.05 18.75 0.73
N THR A 283 -8.31 19.36 -0.21
CA THR A 283 -8.62 19.29 -1.64
C THR A 283 -8.58 17.84 -2.11
N PRO A 284 -9.68 17.31 -2.70
CA PRO A 284 -9.68 15.96 -3.24
C PRO A 284 -8.70 15.77 -4.39
N ASP A 285 -8.13 14.57 -4.50
CA ASP A 285 -7.34 14.22 -5.67
C ASP A 285 -8.21 14.20 -6.93
N LYS A 286 -7.85 15.02 -7.93
CA LYS A 286 -8.66 15.18 -9.15
C LYS A 286 -8.91 13.86 -9.87
N PHE A 287 -7.94 12.94 -9.87
CA PHE A 287 -8.06 11.67 -10.59
C PHE A 287 -9.06 10.71 -9.92
N THR A 288 -9.06 10.61 -8.58
CA THR A 288 -10.03 9.78 -7.84
C THR A 288 -11.42 10.42 -7.85
N GLN A 289 -11.50 11.75 -7.81
CA GLN A 289 -12.75 12.50 -7.97
C GLN A 289 -13.37 12.24 -9.35
N LYS A 290 -12.57 12.37 -10.42
CA LYS A 290 -13.01 12.09 -11.78
C LYS A 290 -13.45 10.64 -11.96
N GLU A 291 -12.71 9.67 -11.40
CA GLU A 291 -13.07 8.25 -11.43
C GLU A 291 -14.44 8.01 -10.75
N PHE A 292 -14.63 8.58 -9.57
CA PHE A 292 -15.90 8.51 -8.83
C PHE A 292 -17.06 9.13 -9.61
N GLU A 293 -16.92 10.34 -10.12
CA GLU A 293 -17.95 11.03 -10.90
C GLU A 293 -18.27 10.27 -12.20
N THR A 294 -17.25 9.74 -12.88
CA THR A 294 -17.43 8.91 -14.08
C THR A 294 -18.29 7.68 -13.77
N MET A 295 -18.08 7.03 -12.62
CA MET A 295 -18.91 5.90 -12.20
C MET A 295 -20.31 6.34 -11.77
N GLN A 296 -20.42 7.41 -11.00
CA GLN A 296 -21.68 7.95 -10.50
C GLN A 296 -22.64 8.37 -11.63
N TYR A 297 -22.11 8.94 -12.71
CA TYR A 297 -22.86 9.34 -13.90
C TYR A 297 -22.91 8.25 -14.99
N GLU A 298 -22.40 7.05 -14.70
CA GLU A 298 -22.33 5.91 -15.63
C GLU A 298 -21.66 6.25 -16.98
N LEU A 299 -20.65 7.11 -16.98
CA LEU A 299 -19.93 7.55 -18.20
C LEU A 299 -18.85 6.54 -18.63
N ILE A 300 -19.23 5.27 -18.74
CA ILE A 300 -18.36 4.17 -19.17
C ILE A 300 -18.68 3.69 -20.61
N PRO A 301 -17.70 3.09 -21.31
CA PRO A 301 -17.91 2.57 -22.67
C PRO A 301 -19.07 1.57 -22.76
N ARG A 302 -19.81 1.57 -23.89
CA ARG A 302 -20.97 0.68 -24.09
C ARG A 302 -20.65 -0.81 -23.90
N GLY A 303 -19.47 -1.26 -24.35
CA GLY A 303 -19.03 -2.64 -24.16
C GLY A 303 -18.88 -3.02 -22.68
N GLU A 304 -18.33 -2.11 -21.86
CA GLU A 304 -18.24 -2.30 -20.41
C GLU A 304 -19.64 -2.31 -19.76
N LYS A 305 -20.55 -1.42 -20.19
CA LYS A 305 -21.93 -1.42 -19.68
C LYS A 305 -22.60 -2.78 -19.84
N TRP A 306 -22.55 -3.35 -21.04
CA TRP A 306 -23.11 -4.68 -21.31
C TRP A 306 -22.47 -5.77 -20.44
N TYR A 307 -21.15 -5.71 -20.26
CA TYR A 307 -20.43 -6.64 -19.40
C TYR A 307 -20.89 -6.57 -17.93
N TYR A 308 -21.06 -5.39 -17.36
CA TYR A 308 -21.55 -5.24 -15.98
C TYR A 308 -23.04 -5.55 -15.84
N HIS A 309 -23.88 -5.21 -16.83
CA HIS A 309 -25.28 -5.61 -16.83
C HIS A 309 -25.44 -7.13 -16.84
N PHE A 310 -24.65 -7.84 -17.66
CA PHE A 310 -24.64 -9.29 -17.67
C PHE A 310 -24.22 -9.87 -16.30
N GLN A 311 -23.18 -9.32 -15.68
CA GLN A 311 -22.77 -9.72 -14.33
C GLN A 311 -23.87 -9.48 -13.28
N LYS A 312 -24.51 -8.32 -13.30
CA LYS A 312 -25.61 -7.97 -12.39
C LYS A 312 -26.80 -8.91 -12.57
N TRP A 313 -27.14 -9.22 -13.82
CA TRP A 313 -28.17 -10.21 -14.15
C TRP A 313 -27.80 -11.61 -13.63
N ALA A 314 -26.56 -12.06 -13.89
CA ALA A 314 -26.08 -13.36 -13.45
C ALA A 314 -26.07 -13.47 -11.92
N LEU A 315 -25.63 -12.41 -11.22
CA LEU A 315 -25.68 -12.33 -9.77
C LEU A 315 -27.12 -12.41 -9.26
N GLY A 316 -28.06 -11.67 -9.84
CA GLY A 316 -29.47 -11.74 -9.44
C GLY A 316 -30.13 -13.10 -9.70
N LYS A 317 -29.72 -13.82 -10.77
CA LYS A 317 -30.30 -15.12 -11.12
C LYS A 317 -29.65 -16.31 -10.43
N LEU A 318 -28.34 -16.28 -10.22
CA LEU A 318 -27.56 -17.42 -9.72
C LEU A 318 -26.99 -17.18 -8.31
N GLY A 319 -27.01 -15.94 -7.81
CA GLY A 319 -26.42 -15.57 -6.53
C GLY A 319 -26.99 -16.33 -5.34
N HIS A 320 -28.27 -16.69 -5.36
CA HIS A 320 -28.94 -17.49 -4.32
C HIS A 320 -28.36 -18.91 -4.12
N LEU A 321 -27.48 -19.37 -5.02
CA LEU A 321 -26.73 -20.63 -4.86
C LEU A 321 -25.52 -20.48 -3.93
N SER A 322 -24.95 -19.28 -3.83
CA SER A 322 -23.88 -18.93 -2.90
C SER A 322 -24.48 -18.21 -1.71
N SER A 323 -24.34 -18.77 -0.50
CA SER A 323 -24.89 -18.16 0.71
C SER A 323 -24.32 -16.76 0.96
N GLY A 324 -23.03 -16.51 0.64
CA GLY A 324 -22.44 -15.18 0.74
C GLY A 324 -23.02 -14.17 -0.23
N MET A 325 -23.26 -14.56 -1.48
CA MET A 325 -23.94 -13.70 -2.47
C MET A 325 -25.41 -13.49 -2.12
N GLU A 326 -26.10 -14.50 -1.60
CA GLU A 326 -27.48 -14.45 -1.12
C GLU A 326 -27.64 -13.42 0.01
N VAL A 327 -26.78 -13.48 1.03
CA VAL A 327 -26.73 -12.48 2.11
C VAL A 327 -26.49 -11.07 1.56
N GLY A 328 -25.55 -10.93 0.62
CA GLY A 328 -25.27 -9.64 -0.02
C GLY A 328 -26.43 -9.07 -0.83
N LEU A 329 -27.22 -9.93 -1.49
CA LEU A 329 -28.41 -9.54 -2.23
C LEU A 329 -29.58 -9.15 -1.31
N GLU A 330 -29.71 -9.80 -0.15
CA GLU A 330 -30.80 -9.55 0.80
C GLU A 330 -30.55 -8.31 1.67
N TYR A 331 -29.33 -8.13 2.18
CA TYR A 331 -29.01 -7.08 3.15
C TYR A 331 -28.10 -5.97 2.61
N GLY A 332 -27.57 -6.12 1.39
CA GLY A 332 -26.54 -5.26 0.82
C GLY A 332 -25.13 -5.79 1.07
N PHE A 333 -24.22 -5.61 0.11
CA PHE A 333 -22.86 -6.15 0.16
C PHE A 333 -21.94 -5.40 1.14
N ASP A 334 -22.28 -4.16 1.49
CA ASP A 334 -21.59 -3.32 2.48
C ASP A 334 -22.17 -3.45 3.90
N SER A 335 -23.22 -4.27 4.09
CA SER A 335 -23.87 -4.43 5.38
C SER A 335 -23.02 -5.19 6.41
N GLY A 336 -23.27 -4.93 7.70
CA GLY A 336 -22.60 -5.64 8.79
C GLY A 336 -22.79 -7.17 8.76
N VAL A 337 -23.94 -7.64 8.24
CA VAL A 337 -24.24 -9.08 8.09
C VAL A 337 -23.39 -9.71 6.97
N SER A 338 -23.28 -9.03 5.83
CA SER A 338 -22.41 -9.45 4.73
C SER A 338 -20.93 -9.49 5.17
N MET A 339 -20.49 -8.49 5.94
CA MET A 339 -19.13 -8.46 6.48
C MET A 339 -18.86 -9.63 7.43
N ASP A 340 -19.79 -9.96 8.33
CA ASP A 340 -19.67 -11.12 9.24
C ASP A 340 -19.51 -12.43 8.46
N TYR A 341 -20.29 -12.62 7.40
CA TYR A 341 -20.15 -13.78 6.51
C TYR A 341 -18.75 -13.84 5.87
N VAL A 342 -18.28 -12.71 5.34
CA VAL A 342 -16.94 -12.60 4.73
C VAL A 342 -15.83 -12.91 5.74
N TYR A 343 -15.96 -12.45 6.99
CA TYR A 343 -14.98 -12.72 8.05
C TYR A 343 -14.95 -14.19 8.47
N LYS A 344 -16.09 -14.88 8.51
CA LYS A 344 -16.15 -16.33 8.80
C LYS A 344 -15.38 -17.17 7.78
N ASN A 345 -15.35 -16.76 6.51
CA ASN A 345 -14.56 -17.38 5.44
C ASN A 345 -14.80 -18.91 5.28
N ILE A 346 -16.03 -19.37 5.55
CA ILE A 346 -16.43 -20.77 5.39
C ILE A 346 -17.45 -20.84 4.26
N PRO A 347 -17.16 -21.53 3.14
CA PRO A 347 -18.10 -21.68 2.05
C PRO A 347 -19.31 -22.55 2.43
N GLN A 348 -20.52 -22.00 2.32
CA GLN A 348 -21.79 -22.64 2.73
C GLN A 348 -22.81 -22.76 1.60
N GLY A 349 -22.43 -22.47 0.35
CA GLY A 349 -23.34 -22.54 -0.79
C GLY A 349 -23.95 -23.92 -1.07
N LYS A 350 -25.09 -23.91 -1.77
CA LYS A 350 -25.99 -25.07 -1.98
C LYS A 350 -25.46 -26.04 -3.07
N TRP A 351 -25.80 -27.33 -2.98
CA TRP A 351 -25.66 -28.32 -4.08
C TRP A 351 -24.26 -28.48 -4.73
N GLY A 352 -23.17 -28.27 -3.99
CA GLY A 352 -21.79 -28.44 -4.49
C GLY A 352 -21.31 -27.33 -5.42
N ILE A 353 -22.05 -27.04 -6.51
CA ILE A 353 -21.80 -25.90 -7.40
C ILE A 353 -21.90 -24.57 -6.64
N GLY A 354 -22.90 -24.43 -5.77
CA GLY A 354 -23.04 -23.26 -4.90
C GLY A 354 -21.89 -23.13 -3.92
N LYS A 355 -21.38 -24.24 -3.36
CA LYS A 355 -20.19 -24.22 -2.49
C LYS A 355 -18.94 -23.76 -3.25
N TRP A 356 -18.80 -24.18 -4.51
CA TRP A 356 -17.74 -23.69 -5.39
C TRP A 356 -17.89 -22.20 -5.72
N MET A 357 -19.10 -21.74 -6.07
CA MET A 357 -19.39 -20.31 -6.31
C MET A 357 -19.07 -19.46 -5.07
N ASP A 358 -19.51 -19.94 -3.90
CA ASP A 358 -19.33 -19.27 -2.63
C ASP A 358 -17.85 -19.23 -2.20
N LYS A 359 -17.10 -20.30 -2.49
CA LYS A 359 -15.65 -20.29 -2.33
C LYS A 359 -14.98 -19.26 -3.24
N ASN A 360 -15.43 -19.10 -4.48
CA ASN A 360 -14.89 -18.07 -5.37
C ASN A 360 -15.28 -16.67 -4.94
N TYR A 361 -16.52 -16.46 -4.48
CA TYR A 361 -16.97 -15.23 -3.85
C TYR A 361 -16.04 -14.88 -2.69
N LEU A 362 -15.92 -15.75 -1.68
CA LEU A 362 -15.05 -15.50 -0.53
C LEU A 362 -13.58 -15.25 -0.93
N ASN A 363 -13.07 -15.89 -1.99
CA ASN A 363 -11.70 -15.72 -2.47
C ASN A 363 -11.49 -14.55 -3.46
N ALA A 364 -12.53 -13.79 -3.81
CA ALA A 364 -12.38 -12.58 -4.59
C ALA A 364 -11.45 -11.60 -3.86
N VAL A 365 -10.63 -10.86 -4.62
CA VAL A 365 -9.53 -10.05 -4.07
C VAL A 365 -10.02 -8.99 -3.09
N GLY A 366 -11.16 -8.34 -3.35
CA GLY A 366 -11.77 -7.39 -2.43
C GLY A 366 -12.10 -8.01 -1.06
N TRP A 367 -12.70 -9.21 -1.03
CA TRP A 367 -13.05 -9.90 0.21
C TRP A 367 -11.84 -10.47 0.95
N ARG A 368 -10.82 -10.94 0.22
CA ARG A 368 -9.53 -11.28 0.83
C ARG A 368 -8.89 -10.07 1.49
N GLY A 369 -8.88 -8.92 0.82
CA GLY A 369 -8.39 -7.66 1.35
C GLY A 369 -9.14 -7.23 2.61
N VAL A 370 -10.48 -7.30 2.62
CA VAL A 370 -11.31 -6.97 3.80
C VAL A 370 -10.94 -7.83 5.02
N ARG A 371 -10.67 -9.13 4.83
CA ARG A 371 -10.22 -10.01 5.91
C ARG A 371 -8.82 -9.63 6.42
N ILE A 372 -7.88 -9.34 5.52
CA ILE A 372 -6.53 -8.89 5.91
C ILE A 372 -6.60 -7.56 6.65
N ARG A 373 -7.45 -6.62 6.18
CA ARG A 373 -7.73 -5.35 6.87
C ARG A 373 -8.19 -5.56 8.30
N LYS A 374 -9.11 -6.51 8.57
CA LYS A 374 -9.53 -6.85 9.94
C LYS A 374 -8.33 -7.29 10.79
N THR A 375 -7.47 -8.15 10.26
CA THR A 375 -6.26 -8.60 10.96
C THR A 375 -5.32 -7.43 11.27
N HIS A 376 -5.03 -6.58 10.29
CA HIS A 376 -4.18 -5.40 10.48
C HIS A 376 -4.78 -4.40 11.47
N LEU A 377 -6.11 -4.22 11.46
CA LEU A 377 -6.83 -3.40 12.43
C LEU A 377 -6.60 -3.91 13.84
N LEU A 378 -6.80 -5.21 14.08
CA LEU A 378 -6.55 -5.83 15.38
C LEU A 378 -5.09 -5.72 15.82
N GLN A 379 -4.13 -5.81 14.88
CA GLN A 379 -2.71 -5.63 15.17
C GLN A 379 -2.39 -4.20 15.63
N GLN A 380 -2.95 -3.17 14.96
CA GLN A 380 -2.75 -1.78 15.37
C GLN A 380 -3.42 -1.45 16.69
N VAL A 381 -4.61 -2.03 16.95
CA VAL A 381 -5.30 -1.91 18.25
C VAL A 381 -4.44 -2.52 19.34
N GLU A 382 -3.95 -3.74 19.15
CA GLU A 382 -3.08 -4.42 20.11
C GLU A 382 -1.81 -3.62 20.40
N LYS A 383 -1.16 -3.08 19.36
CA LYS A 383 0.01 -2.21 19.51
C LYS A 383 -0.29 -0.98 20.36
N ALA A 384 -1.43 -0.32 20.13
CA ALA A 384 -1.83 0.85 20.91
C ALA A 384 -2.17 0.50 22.37
N ILE A 385 -2.84 -0.64 22.61
CA ILE A 385 -3.14 -1.17 23.95
C ILE A 385 -1.85 -1.39 24.73
N GLN A 386 -0.88 -2.09 24.13
CA GLN A 386 0.40 -2.41 24.77
C GLN A 386 1.15 -1.14 25.18
N VAL A 387 1.21 -0.13 24.31
CA VAL A 387 1.87 1.15 24.63
C VAL A 387 1.18 1.84 25.82
N LEU A 388 -0.15 1.86 25.87
CA LEU A 388 -0.90 2.48 26.97
C LEU A 388 -0.78 1.71 28.28
N GLN A 389 -0.79 0.37 28.23
CA GLN A 389 -0.61 -0.50 29.40
C GLN A 389 0.79 -0.32 30.01
N VAL A 390 1.84 -0.25 29.19
CA VAL A 390 3.21 0.05 29.65
C VAL A 390 3.30 1.43 30.33
N GLN A 391 2.48 2.39 29.88
CA GLN A 391 2.36 3.71 30.52
C GLN A 391 1.49 3.72 31.78
N GLY A 392 0.91 2.57 32.18
CA GLY A 392 -0.01 2.48 33.32
C GLY A 392 -1.36 3.17 33.11
N ARG A 393 -1.76 3.43 31.85
CA ARG A 393 -3.01 4.11 31.52
C ARG A 393 -4.15 3.11 31.31
N LYS A 394 -5.32 3.38 31.89
CA LYS A 394 -6.54 2.60 31.61
C LYS A 394 -6.91 2.76 30.14
N VAL A 395 -7.08 1.67 29.42
CA VAL A 395 -7.43 1.69 28.00
C VAL A 395 -8.92 1.95 27.80
N LYS A 396 -9.24 2.93 26.95
CA LYS A 396 -10.58 3.36 26.58
C LYS A 396 -10.66 3.48 25.05
N ILE A 397 -11.43 2.57 24.43
CA ILE A 397 -11.57 2.48 22.98
C ILE A 397 -12.91 3.06 22.54
N LEU A 398 -12.88 3.97 21.58
CA LEU A 398 -14.06 4.39 20.83
C LEU A 398 -13.94 3.89 19.39
N ASP A 399 -14.95 3.20 18.89
CA ASP A 399 -15.14 3.05 17.45
C ASP A 399 -16.24 4.00 17.01
N ILE A 400 -16.02 4.86 16.01
CA ILE A 400 -17.04 5.84 15.62
C ILE A 400 -18.11 5.29 14.70
N ALA A 401 -17.87 4.12 14.10
CA ALA A 401 -18.75 3.45 13.13
C ALA A 401 -18.53 1.92 13.17
N GLY A 402 -18.78 1.32 14.33
CA GLY A 402 -18.37 -0.05 14.64
C GLY A 402 -19.30 -1.15 14.13
N GLY A 403 -20.41 -0.81 13.45
CA GLY A 403 -21.36 -1.80 12.97
C GLY A 403 -21.96 -2.61 14.13
N VAL A 404 -21.94 -3.93 14.00
CA VAL A 404 -22.40 -4.85 15.07
C VAL A 404 -21.36 -5.10 16.17
N GLY A 405 -20.19 -4.44 16.14
CA GLY A 405 -19.12 -4.59 17.15
C GLY A 405 -18.13 -5.75 16.90
N ASN A 406 -18.14 -6.35 15.71
CA ASN A 406 -17.40 -7.57 15.31
C ASN A 406 -15.99 -7.71 15.94
N TYR A 407 -15.00 -6.96 15.46
CA TYR A 407 -13.62 -7.09 15.94
C TYR A 407 -13.40 -6.54 17.35
N LEU A 408 -14.31 -5.71 17.85
CA LEU A 408 -14.23 -5.17 19.21
C LEU A 408 -14.56 -6.25 20.24
N PHE A 409 -15.40 -7.22 19.90
CA PHE A 409 -15.56 -8.42 20.71
C PHE A 409 -14.28 -9.26 20.76
N ASP A 410 -13.55 -9.40 19.66
CA ASP A 410 -12.24 -10.08 19.64
C ASP A 410 -11.21 -9.35 20.54
N VAL A 411 -11.29 -8.02 20.65
CA VAL A 411 -10.47 -7.23 21.58
C VAL A 411 -10.91 -7.47 23.02
N LYS A 412 -12.22 -7.46 23.26
CA LYS A 412 -12.80 -7.63 24.60
C LYS A 412 -12.54 -9.01 25.19
N GLU A 413 -12.55 -10.06 24.37
CA GLU A 413 -12.19 -11.41 24.80
C GLU A 413 -10.73 -11.51 25.25
N ARG A 414 -9.82 -10.75 24.61
CA ARG A 414 -8.39 -10.73 24.94
C ARG A 414 -8.04 -9.78 26.09
N HIS A 415 -8.75 -8.66 26.19
CA HIS A 415 -8.52 -7.62 27.19
C HIS A 415 -9.84 -7.26 27.91
N PRO A 416 -10.30 -8.10 28.86
CA PRO A 416 -11.58 -7.91 29.54
C PRO A 416 -11.68 -6.61 30.35
N GLU A 417 -10.55 -6.03 30.73
CA GLU A 417 -10.46 -4.79 31.51
C GLU A 417 -10.69 -3.52 30.67
N VAL A 418 -10.56 -3.61 29.35
CA VAL A 418 -10.69 -2.47 28.43
C VAL A 418 -12.12 -1.95 28.40
N GLU A 419 -12.28 -0.64 28.45
CA GLU A 419 -13.57 0.04 28.30
C GLU A 419 -13.81 0.38 26.82
N ILE A 420 -14.93 -0.06 26.25
CA ILE A 420 -15.23 0.07 24.82
C ILE A 420 -16.57 0.78 24.61
N VAL A 421 -16.59 1.79 23.75
CA VAL A 421 -17.81 2.42 23.23
C VAL A 421 -17.90 2.17 21.73
N VAL A 422 -19.02 1.60 21.29
CA VAL A 422 -19.29 1.31 19.88
C VAL A 422 -20.29 2.30 19.30
N ASN A 423 -19.75 3.15 18.43
CA ASN A 423 -20.38 4.08 17.50
C ASN A 423 -21.32 3.44 16.46
N GLU A 424 -22.65 3.44 16.51
CA GLU A 424 -23.42 2.86 15.40
C GLU A 424 -24.68 3.65 15.05
N PHE A 425 -24.94 3.84 13.76
CA PHE A 425 -26.08 4.62 13.27
C PHE A 425 -27.37 3.78 13.11
N LEU A 426 -27.27 2.51 12.72
CA LEU A 426 -28.43 1.65 12.48
C LEU A 426 -28.88 0.94 13.77
N PRO A 427 -30.11 1.18 14.27
CA PRO A 427 -30.61 0.52 15.48
C PRO A 427 -30.60 -1.01 15.41
N SER A 428 -30.84 -1.59 14.23
CA SER A 428 -30.81 -3.04 14.02
C SER A 428 -29.41 -3.66 14.20
N ASN A 429 -28.35 -2.90 13.94
CA ASN A 429 -26.98 -3.34 14.22
C ASN A 429 -26.67 -3.27 15.72
N ILE A 430 -27.16 -2.21 16.40
CA ILE A 430 -27.04 -2.04 17.84
C ILE A 430 -27.70 -3.20 18.58
N GLU A 431 -28.96 -3.53 18.27
CA GLU A 431 -29.68 -4.62 18.93
C GLU A 431 -28.95 -5.96 18.82
N LYS A 432 -28.37 -6.26 17.65
CA LYS A 432 -27.55 -7.47 17.43
C LYS A 432 -26.29 -7.45 18.29
N GLY A 433 -25.57 -6.33 18.32
CA GLY A 433 -24.36 -6.19 19.14
C GLY A 433 -24.64 -6.29 20.64
N GLU A 434 -25.70 -5.64 21.12
CA GLU A 434 -26.12 -5.72 22.53
C GLU A 434 -26.58 -7.12 22.93
N LYS A 435 -27.20 -7.86 22.01
CA LYS A 435 -27.54 -9.26 22.24
C LYS A 435 -26.28 -10.08 22.50
N ILE A 436 -25.21 -9.89 21.71
CA ILE A 436 -23.91 -10.56 21.93
C ILE A 436 -23.31 -10.17 23.28
N ILE A 437 -23.36 -8.88 23.65
CA ILE A 437 -22.89 -8.39 24.96
C ILE A 437 -23.60 -9.13 26.10
N ARG A 438 -24.93 -9.25 26.03
CA ARG A 438 -25.73 -9.97 27.05
C ARG A 438 -25.42 -11.46 27.08
N GLU A 439 -25.34 -12.12 25.93
CA GLU A 439 -25.06 -13.56 25.82
C GLU A 439 -23.66 -13.93 26.31
N LYS A 440 -22.66 -13.08 26.05
CA LYS A 440 -21.27 -13.29 26.48
C LYS A 440 -20.98 -12.75 27.89
N GLY A 441 -21.90 -12.00 28.49
CA GLY A 441 -21.72 -11.38 29.80
C GLY A 441 -20.63 -10.31 29.83
N TYR A 442 -20.39 -9.61 28.72
CA TYR A 442 -19.35 -8.57 28.68
C TYR A 442 -19.76 -7.35 29.51
N THR A 443 -18.82 -6.85 30.32
CA THR A 443 -18.94 -5.61 31.08
C THR A 443 -18.06 -4.52 30.47
N ASN A 444 -18.26 -3.24 30.81
CA ASN A 444 -17.47 -2.12 30.27
C ASN A 444 -17.46 -2.03 28.73
N ILE A 445 -18.53 -2.47 28.08
CA ILE A 445 -18.77 -2.29 26.65
C ILE A 445 -20.21 -1.84 26.44
N ARG A 446 -20.43 -0.82 25.59
CA ARG A 446 -21.77 -0.32 25.27
C ARG A 446 -21.83 0.24 23.85
N PHE A 447 -23.06 0.30 23.32
CA PHE A 447 -23.35 0.99 22.07
C PHE A 447 -23.85 2.42 22.33
N THR A 448 -23.63 3.31 21.36
CA THR A 448 -24.30 4.60 21.28
C THR A 448 -24.81 4.85 19.86
N ASN A 449 -25.76 5.78 19.72
CA ASN A 449 -26.38 6.12 18.44
C ASN A 449 -26.24 7.62 18.14
N TYR A 450 -25.07 8.02 17.68
CA TYR A 450 -24.75 9.39 17.30
C TYR A 450 -24.23 9.47 15.86
N ASN A 451 -24.60 10.54 15.17
CA ASN A 451 -23.99 10.87 13.87
C ASN A 451 -22.54 11.31 14.07
N CYS A 452 -21.59 10.48 13.64
CA CYS A 452 -20.14 10.70 13.77
C CYS A 452 -19.59 11.81 12.86
N PHE A 453 -20.38 12.34 11.92
CA PHE A 453 -20.00 13.49 11.09
C PHE A 453 -20.42 14.83 11.70
N ASN A 454 -21.13 14.81 12.84
CA ASN A 454 -21.44 16.01 13.59
C ASN A 454 -20.55 16.07 14.84
N LYS A 455 -19.60 17.01 14.83
CA LYS A 455 -18.63 17.23 15.91
C LYS A 455 -19.29 17.41 17.29
N ASP A 456 -20.44 18.08 17.38
CA ASP A 456 -21.09 18.37 18.67
C ASP A 456 -21.65 17.12 19.35
N ASN A 457 -21.92 16.05 18.59
CA ASN A 457 -22.39 14.80 19.16
C ASN A 457 -21.33 14.08 20.00
N TYR A 458 -20.04 14.26 19.70
CA TYR A 458 -18.97 13.58 20.44
C TYR A 458 -18.93 13.99 21.92
N ARG A 459 -19.23 15.25 22.23
CA ARG A 459 -19.31 15.74 23.62
C ARG A 459 -20.44 15.08 24.41
N ARG A 460 -21.52 14.66 23.73
CA ARG A 460 -22.66 13.98 24.35
C ARG A 460 -22.39 12.52 24.69
N MET A 461 -21.29 11.95 24.19
CA MET A 461 -20.91 10.56 24.52
C MET A 461 -20.42 10.42 25.97
N GLU A 462 -20.04 11.53 26.62
CA GLU A 462 -19.45 11.57 27.97
C GLU A 462 -18.30 10.57 28.11
N PHE A 463 -17.49 10.46 27.06
CA PHE A 463 -16.42 9.48 26.93
C PHE A 463 -15.16 10.15 26.38
N SER A 464 -14.03 9.91 27.04
CA SER A 464 -12.73 10.40 26.58
C SER A 464 -11.83 9.21 26.23
N PRO A 465 -11.76 8.83 24.94
CA PRO A 465 -10.98 7.69 24.49
C PRO A 465 -9.49 8.02 24.38
N ASN A 466 -8.66 7.01 24.63
CA ASN A 466 -7.23 7.04 24.30
C ASN A 466 -6.87 6.10 23.14
N ILE A 467 -7.84 5.35 22.61
CA ILE A 467 -7.76 4.72 21.29
C ILE A 467 -9.07 5.05 20.57
N THR A 468 -9.00 5.63 19.39
CA THR A 468 -10.18 5.80 18.53
C THR A 468 -9.99 5.09 17.20
N ILE A 469 -11.02 4.41 16.72
CA ILE A 469 -11.01 3.64 15.48
C ILE A 469 -11.95 4.27 14.46
N ILE A 470 -11.45 4.46 13.23
CA ILE A 470 -12.19 4.90 12.05
C ILE A 470 -11.98 3.87 10.94
N SER A 471 -12.94 2.96 10.76
CA SER A 471 -12.79 1.84 9.81
C SER A 471 -13.91 1.81 8.77
N GLY A 472 -13.55 1.89 7.49
CA GLY A 472 -14.42 1.58 6.35
C GLY A 472 -15.56 2.56 6.06
N ILE A 473 -15.48 3.80 6.57
CA ILE A 473 -16.54 4.80 6.37
C ILE A 473 -16.17 5.93 5.41
N PHE A 474 -14.89 6.25 5.21
CA PHE A 474 -14.53 7.43 4.42
C PHE A 474 -14.78 7.21 2.92
N GLU A 475 -14.63 5.98 2.45
CA GLU A 475 -14.87 5.58 1.06
C GLU A 475 -16.32 5.80 0.60
N LEU A 476 -17.26 5.95 1.55
CA LEU A 476 -18.69 6.16 1.30
C LEU A 476 -19.01 7.59 0.82
N PHE A 477 -18.08 8.54 0.95
CA PHE A 477 -18.31 9.94 0.64
C PHE A 477 -17.39 10.46 -0.45
N GLY A 478 -17.95 11.24 -1.37
CA GLY A 478 -17.22 11.83 -2.50
C GLY A 478 -16.28 12.97 -2.12
N ASN A 479 -16.47 13.68 -1.01
CA ASN A 479 -15.58 14.79 -0.61
C ASN A 479 -14.90 14.55 0.75
N ASN A 480 -13.98 15.43 1.11
CA ASN A 480 -13.22 15.33 2.37
C ASN A 480 -13.84 16.10 3.53
N THR A 481 -14.91 16.86 3.31
CA THR A 481 -15.54 17.68 4.36
C THR A 481 -16.07 16.82 5.49
N LEU A 482 -16.85 15.77 5.18
CA LEU A 482 -17.42 14.88 6.18
C LEU A 482 -16.34 14.08 6.91
N ALA A 483 -15.36 13.54 6.18
CA ALA A 483 -14.22 12.83 6.76
C ALA A 483 -13.47 13.72 7.76
N ASN A 484 -13.20 14.97 7.38
CA ASN A 484 -12.55 15.96 8.23
C ASN A 484 -13.36 16.31 9.49
N GLU A 485 -14.68 16.50 9.38
CA GLU A 485 -15.51 16.75 10.56
C GLU A 485 -15.56 15.57 11.53
N ALA A 486 -15.53 14.33 11.03
CA ALA A 486 -15.39 13.15 11.87
C ALA A 486 -14.04 13.14 12.62
N VAL A 487 -12.93 13.40 11.92
CA VAL A 487 -11.60 13.48 12.56
C VAL A 487 -11.54 14.59 13.62
N LYS A 488 -12.07 15.79 13.32
CA LYS A 488 -12.18 16.89 14.31
C LYS A 488 -12.97 16.49 15.55
N GLY A 489 -14.08 15.79 15.35
CA GLY A 489 -14.90 15.25 16.43
C GLY A 489 -14.10 14.32 17.34
N VAL A 490 -13.44 13.34 16.74
CA VAL A 490 -12.56 12.38 17.45
C VAL A 490 -11.46 13.07 18.23
N VAL A 491 -10.71 13.98 17.59
CA VAL A 491 -9.59 14.69 18.23
C VAL A 491 -10.08 15.55 19.40
N SER A 492 -11.29 16.14 19.29
CA SER A 492 -11.84 17.02 20.34
C SER A 492 -12.17 16.34 21.66
N ILE A 493 -12.40 15.02 21.67
CA ILE A 493 -12.69 14.24 22.88
C ILE A 493 -11.53 13.33 23.32
N SER A 494 -10.48 13.24 22.50
CA SER A 494 -9.36 12.35 22.77
C SER A 494 -8.52 12.80 23.97
N ASP A 495 -8.13 11.83 24.79
CA ASP A 495 -7.16 11.98 25.88
C ASP A 495 -5.71 11.80 25.37
N ASN A 496 -5.31 12.53 24.33
CA ASN A 496 -3.96 12.47 23.73
C ASN A 496 -3.52 11.03 23.43
N GLY A 497 -4.43 10.29 22.82
CA GLY A 497 -4.27 8.87 22.55
C GLY A 497 -3.85 8.56 21.13
N PHE A 498 -4.21 7.36 20.71
CA PHE A 498 -4.01 6.85 19.37
C PHE A 498 -5.29 6.96 18.54
N LEU A 499 -5.11 7.19 17.25
CA LEU A 499 -6.17 7.12 16.25
C LEU A 499 -5.78 6.06 15.21
N ILE A 500 -6.61 5.04 15.06
CA ILE A 500 -6.44 3.98 14.06
C ILE A 500 -7.43 4.23 12.93
N TYR A 501 -6.94 4.29 11.71
CA TYR A 501 -7.79 4.56 10.55
C TYR A 501 -7.47 3.63 9.38
N THR A 502 -8.50 3.25 8.65
CA THR A 502 -8.34 2.44 7.42
C THR A 502 -8.41 3.32 6.19
N GLY A 503 -7.65 2.96 5.16
CA GLY A 503 -7.77 3.53 3.83
C GLY A 503 -7.96 2.46 2.76
N GLN A 504 -8.39 2.90 1.59
CA GLN A 504 -8.40 2.12 0.37
C GLN A 504 -7.74 2.92 -0.77
N PRO A 505 -6.39 3.01 -0.83
CA PRO A 505 -5.69 3.84 -1.83
C PRO A 505 -5.95 3.43 -3.27
N TRP A 506 -6.18 2.14 -3.50
CA TRP A 506 -6.45 1.56 -4.81
C TRP A 506 -7.41 0.38 -4.69
N HIS A 507 -8.19 0.09 -5.74
CA HIS A 507 -9.00 -1.12 -5.77
C HIS A 507 -9.26 -1.60 -7.22
N PRO A 508 -8.94 -2.86 -7.58
CA PRO A 508 -8.99 -3.34 -8.97
C PRO A 508 -10.42 -3.52 -9.52
N GLN A 509 -11.43 -3.54 -8.64
CA GLN A 509 -12.81 -3.87 -9.00
C GLN A 509 -13.81 -2.75 -8.66
N LEU A 510 -13.38 -1.48 -8.62
CA LEU A 510 -14.30 -0.36 -8.32
C LEU A 510 -15.53 -0.33 -9.22
N LYS A 511 -15.34 -0.49 -10.53
CA LYS A 511 -16.45 -0.54 -11.49
C LYS A 511 -17.38 -1.74 -11.24
N THR A 512 -16.84 -2.91 -10.92
CA THR A 512 -17.67 -4.07 -10.54
C THR A 512 -18.49 -3.75 -9.28
N ILE A 513 -17.88 -3.15 -8.27
CA ILE A 513 -18.59 -2.75 -7.05
C ILE A 513 -19.72 -1.76 -7.39
N ALA A 514 -19.40 -0.71 -8.15
CA ALA A 514 -20.34 0.34 -8.55
C ALA A 514 -21.53 -0.20 -9.36
N PHE A 515 -21.29 -1.04 -10.37
CA PHE A 515 -22.33 -1.40 -11.35
C PHE A 515 -22.99 -2.76 -11.10
N VAL A 516 -22.41 -3.62 -10.26
CA VAL A 516 -22.91 -4.99 -9.99
C VAL A 516 -23.44 -5.14 -8.57
N LEU A 517 -22.78 -4.54 -7.58
CA LEU A 517 -23.12 -4.74 -6.16
C LEU A 517 -24.07 -3.65 -5.67
N LYS A 518 -25.04 -4.07 -4.84
CA LYS A 518 -25.95 -3.17 -4.14
C LYS A 518 -25.45 -2.86 -2.73
N SER A 519 -25.67 -1.64 -2.28
CA SER A 519 -25.51 -1.21 -0.90
C SER A 519 -26.71 -1.60 -0.04
N HIS A 520 -26.57 -1.48 1.27
CA HIS A 520 -27.63 -1.63 2.28
C HIS A 520 -28.79 -0.64 2.08
N GLN A 521 -28.62 0.40 1.25
CA GLN A 521 -29.65 1.36 0.88
C GLN A 521 -30.43 0.95 -0.39
N ASP A 522 -30.24 -0.27 -0.88
CA ASP A 522 -30.77 -0.80 -2.14
C ASP A 522 -30.43 0.06 -3.37
N LYS A 523 -29.28 0.75 -3.31
CA LYS A 523 -28.69 1.54 -4.41
C LYS A 523 -27.36 0.97 -4.85
N ASP A 524 -26.97 1.29 -6.07
CA ASP A 524 -25.65 0.96 -6.62
C ASP A 524 -24.53 1.50 -5.71
N TRP A 525 -23.58 0.63 -5.38
CA TRP A 525 -22.55 0.92 -4.38
C TRP A 525 -21.37 1.66 -5.02
N VAL A 526 -21.52 2.98 -5.24
CA VAL A 526 -20.44 3.80 -5.80
C VAL A 526 -19.56 4.36 -4.69
N MET A 527 -18.28 3.96 -4.66
CA MET A 527 -17.30 4.42 -3.68
C MET A 527 -16.30 5.38 -4.29
N ARG A 528 -15.83 6.36 -3.51
CA ARG A 528 -14.63 7.13 -3.85
C ARG A 528 -13.46 6.67 -3.00
N ARG A 529 -12.48 6.04 -3.64
CA ARG A 529 -11.17 5.82 -3.02
C ARG A 529 -10.40 7.12 -2.85
N ARG A 530 -9.50 7.17 -1.87
CA ARG A 530 -8.58 8.30 -1.63
C ARG A 530 -7.17 7.78 -1.68
N SER A 531 -6.25 8.46 -2.36
CA SER A 531 -4.84 8.10 -2.27
C SER A 531 -4.38 8.14 -0.81
N GLN A 532 -3.31 7.41 -0.48
CA GLN A 532 -2.80 7.41 0.89
C GLN A 532 -2.40 8.83 1.33
N ARG A 533 -1.82 9.62 0.41
CA ARG A 533 -1.47 11.04 0.65
C ARG A 533 -2.69 11.89 0.98
N GLU A 534 -3.76 11.78 0.19
CA GLU A 534 -4.99 12.54 0.42
C GLU A 534 -5.59 12.17 1.79
N LEU A 535 -5.62 10.88 2.11
CA LEU A 535 -6.11 10.40 3.41
C LEU A 535 -5.26 10.96 4.56
N ASP A 536 -3.94 10.81 4.50
CA ASP A 536 -3.02 11.29 5.53
C ASP A 536 -3.09 12.81 5.70
N SER A 537 -3.38 13.56 4.64
CA SER A 537 -3.56 15.01 4.72
C SER A 537 -4.74 15.41 5.60
N ILE A 538 -5.86 14.67 5.56
CA ILE A 538 -7.02 14.91 6.41
C ILE A 538 -6.63 14.73 7.89
N PHE A 539 -5.84 13.71 8.20
CA PHE A 539 -5.39 13.43 9.57
C PHE A 539 -4.36 14.44 10.06
N ALA A 540 -3.35 14.75 9.24
CA ALA A 540 -2.30 15.72 9.57
C ALA A 540 -2.87 17.12 9.86
N LEU A 541 -3.86 17.58 9.10
CA LEU A 541 -4.54 18.87 9.33
C LEU A 541 -5.23 18.97 10.69
N ASN A 542 -5.53 17.84 11.32
CA ASN A 542 -6.21 17.76 12.60
C ASN A 542 -5.25 17.35 13.74
N GLY A 543 -3.94 17.52 13.56
CA GLY A 543 -2.95 17.24 14.60
C GLY A 543 -2.69 15.75 14.82
N VAL A 544 -2.93 14.90 13.82
CA VAL A 544 -2.65 13.46 13.91
C VAL A 544 -1.37 13.15 13.13
N GLN A 545 -0.33 12.72 13.84
CA GLN A 545 0.92 12.26 13.22
C GLN A 545 0.86 10.75 12.98
N LYS A 546 1.07 10.30 11.73
CA LYS A 546 1.13 8.87 11.39
C LYS A 546 2.41 8.25 11.95
N GLU A 547 2.27 7.22 12.78
CA GLU A 547 3.38 6.50 13.43
C GLU A 547 3.76 5.22 12.66
N SER A 548 2.76 4.49 12.19
CA SER A 548 2.98 3.28 11.41
C SER A 548 1.77 2.93 10.56
N MET A 549 1.97 2.10 9.54
CA MET A 549 0.91 1.64 8.66
C MET A 549 1.16 0.18 8.26
N LEU A 550 0.09 -0.57 8.12
CA LEU A 550 0.09 -1.91 7.54
C LEU A 550 -0.73 -1.89 6.25
N ILE A 551 -0.31 -2.64 5.26
CA ILE A 551 -0.98 -2.76 3.95
C ILE A 551 -1.03 -4.21 3.52
N ASP A 552 -2.10 -4.65 2.83
CA ASP A 552 -2.17 -6.00 2.25
C ASP A 552 -1.26 -6.19 1.03
N ASP A 553 -1.07 -7.45 0.62
CA ASP A 553 -0.18 -7.82 -0.49
C ASP A 553 -0.65 -7.34 -1.87
N PHE A 554 -1.90 -6.87 -1.97
CA PHE A 554 -2.51 -6.41 -3.22
C PHE A 554 -2.46 -4.88 -3.35
N GLY A 555 -2.09 -4.15 -2.29
CA GLY A 555 -2.11 -2.69 -2.24
C GLY A 555 -3.52 -2.10 -2.14
N ILE A 556 -4.50 -2.86 -1.62
CA ILE A 556 -5.91 -2.43 -1.62
C ILE A 556 -6.27 -1.66 -0.35
N PHE A 557 -5.95 -2.19 0.83
CA PHE A 557 -6.35 -1.66 2.12
C PHE A 557 -5.15 -1.33 2.98
N THR A 558 -5.18 -0.13 3.54
CA THR A 558 -4.21 0.34 4.54
C THR A 558 -4.87 0.42 5.92
N VAL A 559 -4.07 0.20 6.95
CA VAL A 559 -4.45 0.42 8.36
C VAL A 559 -3.33 1.18 9.03
N SER A 560 -3.58 2.46 9.28
CA SER A 560 -2.64 3.38 9.89
C SER A 560 -2.91 3.52 11.38
N LEU A 561 -1.83 3.66 12.15
CA LEU A 561 -1.83 4.08 13.54
C LEU A 561 -1.23 5.48 13.59
N GLY A 562 -2.04 6.44 14.03
CA GLY A 562 -1.63 7.81 14.28
C GLY A 562 -1.64 8.14 15.76
N LYS A 563 -0.80 9.11 16.15
CA LYS A 563 -0.76 9.71 17.48
C LYS A 563 -1.34 11.11 17.42
N ILE A 564 -2.22 11.44 18.35
CA ILE A 564 -2.82 12.78 18.43
C ILE A 564 -1.85 13.70 19.20
N ILE A 565 -1.46 14.79 18.55
CA ILE A 565 -0.57 15.83 19.09
C ILE A 565 -1.44 17.07 19.30
N LYS A 566 -1.51 17.54 20.55
CA LYS A 566 -2.24 18.76 20.92
C LYS A 566 -1.31 19.96 20.97
#